data_AF-X1HZE0-F1
#
_entry.id   AF-X1HZE0-F1
#
_cell.length_a   1.000
_cell.length_b   1.000
_cell.length_c   1.000
_cell.angle_alpha   90.00
_cell.angle_beta   90.00
_cell.angle_gamma   90.00
#
_symmetry.space_group_name_H-M   'P 1'
#
loop_
_entity.id
_entity.type
_entity.pdbx_description
1 polymer ?
#
loop_
_entity_poly.entity_id
_entity_poly.type
_entity_poly.pdbx_seq_one_letter_code
_entity_poly.pdbx_strand_id
1 'polypeptide(L)'
;MGASIGQALGMEKAGIGDKVIAVIGDSTFLHSGITGLVNAVYNKGQITLIILDNGTTAMTGHQEHPGTGISAQGKETKKVELERLVQGIGVSDVKVVDAFDMKALRASVRSSLDSPELSVIIVRGACSVRVPTHSEPRAIDTEKCDLCGVCLLLGCPAIQSENERVYIDAALCVGDACTICQQLCPRQAIGPQSKIMAEESK
;
A
#
# COMPACT_ATOMS: atom_id res chain seq x y z
N MET A 1 11.57 15.70 0.52
CA MET A 1 10.89 14.38 0.37
C MET A 1 11.86 13.39 -0.28
N GLY A 2 11.76 12.10 0.03
CA GLY A 2 12.61 11.05 -0.59
C GLY A 2 13.85 10.64 0.20
N ALA A 3 14.00 11.07 1.46
CA ALA A 3 15.16 10.71 2.28
C ALA A 3 15.12 9.26 2.83
N SER A 4 13.98 8.55 2.70
CA SER A 4 13.78 7.25 3.36
C SER A 4 14.83 6.20 2.98
N ILE A 5 15.19 6.10 1.70
CA ILE A 5 16.21 5.14 1.23
C ILE A 5 17.60 5.48 1.79
N GLY A 6 17.99 6.76 1.75
CA GLY A 6 19.28 7.20 2.27
C GLY A 6 19.41 7.02 3.78
N GLN A 7 18.35 7.32 4.52
CA GLN A 7 18.30 7.09 5.97
C GLN A 7 18.34 5.61 6.30
N ALA A 8 17.59 4.76 5.58
CA ALA A 8 17.62 3.32 5.78
C ALA A 8 19.01 2.73 5.53
N LEU A 9 19.67 3.14 4.43
CA LEU A 9 21.04 2.73 4.16
C LEU A 9 22.01 3.20 5.25
N GLY A 10 21.85 4.44 5.74
CA GLY A 10 22.66 4.96 6.85
C GLY A 10 22.48 4.16 8.14
N MET A 11 21.24 3.81 8.49
CA MET A 11 20.92 2.96 9.64
C MET A 11 21.55 1.57 9.50
N GLU A 12 21.42 0.93 8.34
CA GLU A 12 22.04 -0.37 8.05
C GLU A 12 23.57 -0.31 8.20
N LYS A 13 24.22 0.71 7.62
CA LYS A 13 25.68 0.88 7.73
C LYS A 13 26.16 1.23 9.14
N ALA A 14 25.33 1.86 9.94
CA ALA A 14 25.60 2.14 11.35
C ALA A 14 25.35 0.92 12.26
N GLY A 15 24.82 -0.19 11.74
CA GLY A 15 24.42 -1.35 12.53
C GLY A 15 23.21 -1.08 13.43
N ILE A 16 22.34 -0.14 13.04
CA ILE A 16 21.14 0.24 13.80
C ILE A 16 19.95 -0.58 13.29
N GLY A 17 19.50 -1.52 14.12
CA GLY A 17 18.35 -2.39 13.85
C GLY A 17 18.72 -3.61 13.01
N ASP A 18 18.15 -4.76 13.35
CA ASP A 18 18.45 -6.03 12.66
C ASP A 18 17.91 -6.05 11.22
N LYS A 19 16.82 -5.32 10.95
CA LYS A 19 16.16 -5.29 9.65
C LYS A 19 15.59 -3.90 9.37
N VAL A 20 16.07 -3.26 8.31
CA VAL A 20 15.70 -1.88 7.98
C VAL A 20 14.79 -1.83 6.74
N ILE A 21 13.65 -1.15 6.88
CA ILE A 21 12.68 -0.93 5.81
C ILE A 21 12.63 0.56 5.44
N ALA A 22 12.76 0.87 4.16
CA ALA A 22 12.44 2.18 3.60
C ALA A 22 11.08 2.12 2.90
N VAL A 23 10.21 3.10 3.15
CA VAL A 23 8.94 3.26 2.44
C VAL A 23 8.97 4.56 1.66
N ILE A 24 8.49 4.54 0.41
CA ILE A 24 8.43 5.70 -0.47
C ILE A 24 7.25 5.58 -1.44
N GLY A 25 6.60 6.70 -1.79
CA GLY A 25 5.61 6.71 -2.87
C GLY A 25 6.28 6.75 -4.25
N ASP A 26 5.63 6.21 -5.27
CA ASP A 26 6.03 6.22 -6.68
C ASP A 26 6.45 7.61 -7.20
N SER A 27 5.64 8.64 -6.99
CA SER A 27 5.92 10.02 -7.38
C SER A 27 7.21 10.54 -6.74
N THR A 28 7.38 10.32 -5.43
CA THR A 28 8.58 10.74 -4.69
C THR A 28 9.80 9.91 -5.09
N PHE A 29 9.62 8.62 -5.36
CA PHE A 29 10.70 7.75 -5.83
C PHE A 29 11.25 8.25 -7.16
N LEU A 30 10.38 8.53 -8.12
CA LEU A 30 10.75 9.06 -9.44
C LEU A 30 11.33 10.48 -9.38
N HIS A 31 10.92 11.29 -8.39
CA HIS A 31 11.42 12.65 -8.21
C HIS A 31 12.78 12.72 -7.52
N SER A 32 13.00 11.96 -6.44
CA SER A 32 14.21 12.07 -5.61
C SER A 32 14.70 10.77 -4.98
N GLY A 33 14.00 9.65 -5.15
CA GLY A 33 14.39 8.35 -4.56
C GLY A 33 15.38 7.53 -5.40
N ILE A 34 15.42 7.72 -6.72
CA ILE A 34 16.26 6.92 -7.64
C ILE A 34 17.73 6.94 -7.23
N THR A 35 18.29 8.11 -6.91
CA THR A 35 19.70 8.25 -6.53
C THR A 35 20.01 7.52 -5.22
N GLY A 36 19.05 7.49 -4.28
CA GLY A 36 19.16 6.69 -3.06
C GLY A 36 19.24 5.19 -3.35
N LEU A 37 18.43 4.69 -4.28
CA LEU A 37 18.46 3.29 -4.69
C LEU A 37 19.76 2.92 -5.40
N VAL A 38 20.25 3.77 -6.30
CA VAL A 38 21.57 3.59 -6.95
C VAL A 38 22.67 3.46 -5.89
N ASN A 39 22.64 4.31 -4.87
CA ASN A 39 23.61 4.25 -3.78
C ASN A 39 23.47 2.98 -2.93
N ALA A 40 22.26 2.50 -2.70
CA ALA A 40 22.02 1.25 -1.98
C ALA A 40 22.55 0.03 -2.76
N VAL A 41 22.34 -0.02 -4.07
CA VAL A 41 22.92 -1.07 -4.94
C VAL A 41 24.44 -1.01 -4.91
N TYR A 42 25.04 0.17 -5.12
CA TYR A 42 26.49 0.36 -5.14
C TYR A 42 27.16 -0.10 -3.83
N ASN A 43 26.53 0.17 -2.69
CA ASN A 43 27.05 -0.19 -1.37
C ASN A 43 26.56 -1.55 -0.84
N LYS A 44 25.90 -2.37 -1.68
CA LYS A 44 25.32 -3.66 -1.29
C LYS A 44 24.49 -3.57 0.00
N GLY A 45 23.62 -2.56 0.08
CA GLY A 45 22.82 -2.28 1.27
C GLY A 45 21.80 -3.39 1.54
N GLN A 46 21.76 -3.90 2.77
CA GLN A 46 20.83 -4.96 3.19
C GLN A 46 19.53 -4.35 3.73
N ILE A 47 18.79 -3.68 2.86
CA ILE A 47 17.53 -3.02 3.21
C ILE A 47 16.38 -3.56 2.36
N THR A 48 15.16 -3.48 2.90
CA THR A 48 13.93 -3.68 2.11
C THR A 48 13.34 -2.33 1.74
N LEU A 49 13.18 -2.06 0.45
CA LEU A 49 12.50 -0.87 -0.07
C LEU A 49 11.08 -1.23 -0.49
N ILE A 50 10.09 -0.54 0.06
CA ILE A 50 8.69 -0.62 -0.33
C ILE A 50 8.32 0.64 -1.12
N ILE A 51 7.97 0.48 -2.39
CA ILE A 51 7.46 1.54 -3.25
C ILE A 51 5.95 1.43 -3.32
N LEU A 52 5.23 2.47 -2.87
CA LEU A 52 3.77 2.56 -2.96
C LEU A 52 3.39 3.17 -4.32
N ASP A 53 2.97 2.32 -5.26
CA ASP A 53 2.58 2.67 -6.62
C ASP A 53 1.07 2.85 -6.72
N ASN A 54 0.61 4.08 -6.53
CA ASN A 54 -0.80 4.44 -6.60
C ASN A 54 -1.17 5.24 -7.87
N GLY A 55 -0.19 5.48 -8.75
CA GLY A 55 -0.37 6.13 -10.04
C GLY A 55 -0.78 7.60 -9.93
N THR A 56 -0.44 8.29 -8.84
CA THR A 56 -0.72 9.71 -8.67
C THR A 56 0.09 10.36 -7.55
N THR A 57 0.27 11.67 -7.59
CA THR A 57 0.81 12.41 -6.45
C THR A 57 -0.30 12.78 -5.46
N ALA A 58 -0.79 11.79 -4.70
CA ALA A 58 -2.03 11.90 -3.91
C ALA A 58 -2.04 13.08 -2.92
N MET A 59 -0.98 13.22 -2.10
CA MET A 59 -0.95 14.21 -1.01
C MET A 59 -0.97 15.67 -1.47
N THR A 60 -0.51 15.96 -2.70
CA THR A 60 -0.37 17.35 -3.17
C THR A 60 -1.46 17.77 -4.13
N GLY A 61 -2.49 16.94 -4.37
CA GLY A 61 -3.60 17.29 -5.26
C GLY A 61 -3.62 16.48 -6.57
N HIS A 62 -3.20 15.22 -6.53
CA HIS A 62 -3.33 14.25 -7.62
C HIS A 62 -2.58 14.62 -8.91
N GLN A 63 -1.41 15.25 -8.79
CA GLN A 63 -0.61 15.58 -9.97
C GLN A 63 -0.11 14.32 -10.69
N GLU A 64 -0.06 14.45 -12.01
CA GLU A 64 0.63 13.51 -12.89
C GLU A 64 2.15 13.54 -12.64
N HIS A 65 2.82 12.44 -12.91
CA HIS A 65 4.27 12.27 -12.73
C HIS A 65 4.78 11.24 -13.74
N PRO A 66 6.11 11.00 -13.88
CA PRO A 66 6.62 10.10 -14.91
C PRO A 66 6.06 8.66 -14.88
N GLY A 67 5.51 8.22 -13.74
CA GLY A 67 4.88 6.91 -13.55
C GLY A 67 3.43 6.83 -14.05
N THR A 68 2.80 7.96 -14.39
CA THR A 68 1.44 7.98 -14.94
C THR A 68 1.43 7.95 -16.46
N GLY A 69 2.54 8.33 -17.10
CA GLY A 69 2.61 8.48 -18.55
C GLY A 69 1.94 9.74 -19.07
N ILE A 70 1.56 10.69 -18.22
CA ILE A 70 0.96 11.97 -18.62
C ILE A 70 1.92 13.11 -18.26
N SER A 71 2.25 13.94 -19.24
CA SER A 71 3.12 15.10 -19.05
C SER A 71 2.41 16.24 -18.29
N ALA A 72 3.18 17.22 -17.81
CA ALA A 72 2.63 18.43 -17.20
C ALA A 72 1.70 19.25 -18.12
N GLN A 73 1.73 19.01 -19.44
CA GLN A 73 0.80 19.62 -20.41
C GLN A 73 -0.47 18.79 -20.63
N GLY A 74 -0.67 17.69 -19.89
CA GLY A 74 -1.80 16.77 -20.07
C GLY A 74 -1.68 15.87 -21.31
N LYS A 75 -0.51 15.81 -21.95
CA LYS A 75 -0.29 14.93 -23.11
C LYS A 75 0.16 13.56 -22.66
N GLU A 76 -0.36 12.52 -23.30
CA GLU A 76 0.15 11.16 -23.18
C GLU A 76 1.60 11.07 -23.65
N THR A 77 2.40 10.35 -22.88
CA THR A 77 3.83 10.15 -23.04
C THR A 77 4.21 8.75 -22.56
N LYS A 78 5.51 8.42 -22.62
CA LYS A 78 6.00 7.14 -22.16
C LYS A 78 6.00 7.08 -20.63
N LYS A 79 5.20 6.15 -20.08
CA LYS A 79 5.24 5.78 -18.66
C LYS A 79 6.58 5.14 -18.29
N VAL A 80 7.12 5.55 -17.14
CA VAL A 80 8.24 4.88 -16.50
C VAL A 80 7.71 3.67 -15.74
N GLU A 81 8.06 2.47 -16.21
CA GLU A 81 7.76 1.20 -15.53
C GLU A 81 8.74 0.99 -14.38
N LEU A 82 8.23 1.01 -13.14
CA LEU A 82 9.05 0.93 -11.92
C LEU A 82 9.87 -0.35 -11.87
N GLU A 83 9.30 -1.47 -12.26
CA GLU A 83 9.94 -2.79 -12.34
C GLU A 83 11.19 -2.73 -13.19
N ARG A 84 11.05 -2.20 -14.41
CA ARG A 84 12.16 -2.09 -15.37
C ARG A 84 13.22 -1.10 -14.90
N LEU A 85 12.80 0.01 -14.31
CA LEU A 85 13.71 1.01 -13.75
C LEU A 85 14.55 0.40 -12.62
N VAL A 86 13.91 -0.24 -11.65
CA VAL A 86 14.55 -0.85 -10.48
C VAL A 86 15.49 -1.98 -10.90
N GLN A 87 15.05 -2.86 -11.80
CA GLN A 87 15.89 -3.92 -12.37
C GLN A 87 17.08 -3.33 -13.14
N GLY A 88 16.86 -2.28 -13.94
CA GLY A 88 17.91 -1.59 -14.70
C GLY A 88 18.96 -0.89 -13.83
N ILE A 89 18.61 -0.52 -12.60
CA ILE A 89 19.55 0.03 -11.61
C ILE A 89 20.44 -1.09 -11.01
N GLY A 90 20.02 -2.36 -11.09
CA GLY A 90 20.81 -3.51 -10.63
C GLY A 90 20.22 -4.26 -9.43
N VAL A 91 18.94 -4.05 -9.10
CA VAL A 91 18.26 -4.83 -8.06
C VAL A 91 17.85 -6.20 -8.62
N SER A 92 18.28 -7.27 -7.94
CA SER A 92 17.97 -8.67 -8.28
C SER A 92 16.60 -9.10 -7.74
N ASP A 93 16.30 -8.80 -6.48
CA ASP A 93 15.03 -9.16 -5.82
C ASP A 93 13.98 -8.04 -5.98
N VAL A 94 13.11 -8.20 -6.98
CA VAL A 94 12.00 -7.28 -7.26
C VAL A 94 10.68 -8.03 -7.22
N LYS A 95 9.77 -7.58 -6.35
CA LYS A 95 8.43 -8.16 -6.18
C LYS A 95 7.37 -7.11 -6.49
N VAL A 96 6.36 -7.46 -7.28
CA VAL A 96 5.18 -6.63 -7.52
C VAL A 96 4.00 -7.28 -6.81
N VAL A 97 3.34 -6.55 -5.93
CA VAL A 97 2.27 -7.08 -5.08
C VAL A 97 1.07 -6.15 -5.13
N ASP A 98 -0.12 -6.72 -5.20
CA ASP A 98 -1.37 -5.96 -5.08
C ASP A 98 -1.50 -5.37 -3.67
N ALA A 99 -1.79 -4.07 -3.58
CA ALA A 99 -1.97 -3.36 -2.32
C ALA A 99 -3.12 -3.90 -1.47
N PHE A 100 -4.08 -4.56 -2.10
CA PHE A 100 -5.29 -5.09 -1.48
C PHE A 100 -5.21 -6.60 -1.22
N ASP A 101 -4.12 -7.29 -1.60
CA ASP A 101 -3.87 -8.68 -1.19
C ASP A 101 -2.97 -8.71 0.07
N MET A 102 -3.61 -8.68 1.24
CA MET A 102 -2.88 -8.65 2.52
C MET A 102 -2.06 -9.92 2.77
N LYS A 103 -2.46 -11.05 2.20
CA LYS A 103 -1.74 -12.32 2.36
C LYS A 103 -0.45 -12.31 1.55
N ALA A 104 -0.53 -11.92 0.28
CA ALA A 104 0.64 -11.78 -0.59
C ALA A 104 1.58 -10.71 -0.04
N LEU A 105 1.07 -9.55 0.37
CA LEU A 105 1.89 -8.47 0.94
C LEU A 105 2.65 -8.92 2.18
N ARG A 106 1.98 -9.62 3.11
CA ARG A 106 2.63 -10.15 4.32
C ARG A 106 3.70 -11.19 3.98
N ALA A 107 3.46 -12.06 3.00
CA ALA A 107 4.43 -13.04 2.56
C ALA A 107 5.66 -12.38 1.91
N SER A 108 5.44 -11.40 1.03
CA SER A 108 6.51 -10.67 0.35
C SER A 108 7.38 -9.90 1.33
N VAL A 109 6.77 -9.15 2.27
CA VAL A 109 7.52 -8.42 3.30
C VAL A 109 8.36 -9.37 4.16
N ARG A 110 7.80 -10.50 4.61
CA ARG A 110 8.58 -11.51 5.37
C ARG A 110 9.76 -12.04 4.57
N SER A 111 9.52 -12.44 3.32
CA SER A 111 10.58 -12.99 2.46
C SER A 111 11.72 -12.00 2.19
N SER A 112 11.40 -10.71 2.01
CA SER A 112 12.41 -9.66 1.80
C SER A 112 13.16 -9.31 3.08
N LEU A 113 12.49 -9.37 4.23
CA LEU A 113 13.12 -9.17 5.54
C LEU A 113 14.08 -10.30 5.93
N ASP A 114 13.93 -11.50 5.36
CA ASP A 114 14.83 -12.63 5.59
C ASP A 114 15.95 -12.70 4.54
N SER A 115 15.92 -11.83 3.53
CA SER A 115 16.94 -11.75 2.48
C SER A 115 18.18 -11.01 2.99
N PRO A 116 19.40 -11.54 2.73
CA PRO A 116 20.65 -10.83 3.00
C PRO A 116 20.99 -9.79 1.91
N GLU A 117 20.13 -9.60 0.91
CA GLU A 117 20.33 -8.68 -0.21
C GLU A 117 19.27 -7.56 -0.24
N LEU A 118 19.60 -6.47 -0.94
CA LEU A 118 18.66 -5.39 -1.25
C LEU A 118 17.41 -5.95 -1.94
N SER A 119 16.26 -5.72 -1.33
CA SER A 119 14.97 -6.18 -1.85
C SER A 119 14.07 -5.00 -2.17
N VAL A 120 13.36 -5.02 -3.30
CA VAL A 120 12.36 -4.01 -3.64
C VAL A 120 10.99 -4.64 -3.80
N ILE A 121 10.01 -4.14 -3.05
CA ILE A 121 8.60 -4.51 -3.16
C ILE A 121 7.84 -3.31 -3.72
N ILE A 122 7.27 -3.46 -4.91
CA ILE A 122 6.36 -2.49 -5.51
C ILE A 122 4.95 -2.92 -5.12
N VAL A 123 4.34 -2.15 -4.23
CA VAL A 123 2.97 -2.35 -3.76
C VAL A 123 2.06 -1.49 -4.62
N ARG A 124 1.31 -2.13 -5.51
CA ARG A 124 0.51 -1.47 -6.54
C ARG A 124 -0.97 -1.51 -6.19
N GLY A 125 -1.61 -0.34 -6.16
CA GLY A 125 -3.05 -0.24 -5.93
C GLY A 125 -3.55 1.18 -6.11
N ALA A 126 -4.74 1.33 -6.70
CA ALA A 126 -5.31 2.64 -6.98
C ALA A 126 -5.46 3.49 -5.71
N CYS A 127 -5.20 4.80 -5.83
CA CYS A 127 -5.52 5.74 -4.76
C CYS A 127 -7.04 5.76 -4.53
N SER A 128 -7.48 5.55 -3.28
CA SER A 128 -8.90 5.46 -2.91
C SER A 128 -9.72 6.67 -3.37
N VAL A 129 -9.12 7.87 -3.36
CA VAL A 129 -9.77 9.13 -3.76
C VAL A 129 -9.91 9.26 -5.29
N ARG A 130 -9.17 8.46 -6.07
CA ARG A 130 -9.30 8.39 -7.54
C ARG A 130 -10.19 7.25 -8.02
N VAL A 131 -10.75 6.44 -7.11
CA VAL A 131 -11.66 5.35 -7.50
C VAL A 131 -12.97 5.98 -8.00
N PRO A 132 -13.33 5.82 -9.29
CA PRO A 132 -14.40 6.60 -9.91
C PRO A 132 -15.81 6.12 -9.50
N THR A 133 -15.94 4.87 -9.04
CA THR A 133 -17.22 4.27 -8.66
C THR A 133 -17.07 3.45 -7.40
N HIS A 134 -17.98 3.68 -6.45
CA HIS A 134 -18.09 2.84 -5.27
C HIS A 134 -18.92 1.61 -5.65
N SER A 135 -18.33 0.44 -5.40
CA SER A 135 -19.02 -0.85 -5.55
C SER A 135 -19.78 -1.17 -4.27
N GLU A 136 -20.30 -2.39 -4.16
CA GLU A 136 -21.07 -2.79 -2.98
C GLU A 136 -20.26 -2.55 -1.69
N PRO A 137 -20.75 -1.69 -0.77
CA PRO A 137 -20.03 -1.38 0.45
C PRO A 137 -19.94 -2.62 1.34
N ARG A 138 -18.96 -2.60 2.24
CA ARG A 138 -18.87 -3.60 3.30
C ARG A 138 -19.77 -3.18 4.47
N ALA A 139 -20.34 -4.14 5.18
CA ALA A 139 -21.03 -3.94 6.46
C ALA A 139 -20.39 -4.81 7.54
N ILE A 140 -20.76 -4.56 8.80
CA ILE A 140 -20.36 -5.36 9.96
C ILE A 140 -21.59 -6.10 10.47
N ASP A 141 -21.49 -7.41 10.55
CA ASP A 141 -22.42 -8.29 11.23
C ASP A 141 -22.23 -8.12 12.75
N THR A 142 -23.22 -7.51 13.39
CA THR A 142 -23.15 -7.18 14.83
C THR A 142 -23.27 -8.40 15.73
N GLU A 143 -23.81 -9.51 15.25
CA GLU A 143 -23.90 -10.76 16.03
C GLU A 143 -22.57 -11.50 16.05
N LYS A 144 -21.80 -11.46 14.95
CA LYS A 144 -20.46 -12.07 14.88
C LYS A 144 -19.35 -11.19 15.46
N CYS A 145 -19.54 -9.88 15.49
CA CYS A 145 -18.55 -8.91 15.94
C CYS A 145 -18.35 -8.97 17.46
N ASP A 146 -17.10 -9.07 17.90
CA ASP A 146 -16.69 -9.07 19.31
C ASP A 146 -16.03 -7.75 19.76
N LEU A 147 -16.11 -6.71 18.92
CA LEU A 147 -15.52 -5.38 19.17
C LEU A 147 -14.00 -5.41 19.43
N CYS A 148 -13.26 -6.38 18.87
CA CYS A 148 -11.80 -6.47 19.04
C CYS A 148 -10.99 -5.27 18.49
N GLY A 149 -11.59 -4.40 17.68
CA GLY A 149 -10.97 -3.16 17.19
C GLY A 149 -9.91 -3.32 16.09
N VAL A 150 -9.61 -4.53 15.62
CA VAL A 150 -8.60 -4.78 14.57
C VAL A 150 -8.89 -3.98 13.29
N CYS A 151 -10.17 -3.84 12.91
CA CYS A 151 -10.57 -3.07 11.74
C CYS A 151 -10.30 -1.57 11.88
N LEU A 152 -10.31 -1.02 13.11
CA LEU A 152 -10.04 0.40 13.37
C LEU A 152 -8.57 0.75 13.20
N LEU A 153 -7.65 -0.22 13.40
CA LEU A 153 -6.20 -0.02 13.19
C LEU A 153 -5.84 0.35 11.75
N LEU A 154 -6.74 0.08 10.80
CA LEU A 154 -6.57 0.48 9.40
C LEU A 154 -6.65 1.98 9.18
N GLY A 155 -7.26 2.74 10.11
CA GLY A 155 -7.52 4.17 9.91
C GLY A 155 -8.43 4.46 8.71
N CYS A 156 -9.28 3.50 8.32
CA CYS A 156 -10.18 3.68 7.20
C CYS A 156 -11.26 4.71 7.58
N PRO A 157 -11.47 5.78 6.79
CA PRO A 157 -12.45 6.82 7.11
C PRO A 157 -13.90 6.31 7.05
N ALA A 158 -14.15 5.19 6.37
CA ALA A 158 -15.47 4.58 6.33
C ALA A 158 -15.81 3.80 7.60
N ILE A 159 -14.83 3.43 8.44
CA ILE A 159 -15.09 2.65 9.66
C ILE A 159 -15.27 3.64 10.81
N GLN A 160 -16.48 3.71 11.34
CA GLN A 160 -16.88 4.62 12.40
C GLN A 160 -17.14 3.84 13.69
N SER A 161 -16.91 4.49 14.82
CA SER A 161 -17.18 3.95 16.15
C SER A 161 -18.00 4.96 16.93
N GLU A 162 -19.24 4.61 17.27
CA GLU A 162 -20.16 5.47 18.00
C GLU A 162 -20.93 4.65 19.04
N ASN A 163 -21.03 5.13 20.29
CA ASN A 163 -21.80 4.48 21.36
C ASN A 163 -21.53 2.97 21.50
N GLU A 164 -20.25 2.57 21.55
CA GLU A 164 -19.81 1.17 21.65
C GLU A 164 -20.23 0.27 20.47
N ARG A 165 -20.64 0.86 19.35
CA ARG A 165 -20.92 0.16 18.09
C ARG A 165 -19.92 0.57 17.03
N VAL A 166 -19.40 -0.41 16.31
CA VAL A 166 -18.56 -0.19 15.13
C VAL A 166 -19.40 -0.48 13.89
N TYR A 167 -19.40 0.44 12.93
CA TYR A 167 -20.11 0.28 11.66
C TYR A 167 -19.28 0.83 10.49
N ILE A 168 -19.70 0.49 9.27
CA ILE A 168 -19.08 0.99 8.04
C ILE A 168 -20.06 1.93 7.34
N ASP A 169 -19.64 3.18 7.14
CA ASP A 169 -20.38 4.16 6.36
C ASP A 169 -20.31 3.81 4.87
N ALA A 170 -21.48 3.47 4.31
CA ALA A 170 -21.64 3.08 2.91
C ALA A 170 -21.27 4.22 1.94
N ALA A 171 -21.42 5.49 2.32
CA ALA A 171 -21.07 6.63 1.47
C ALA A 171 -19.55 6.78 1.29
N LEU A 172 -18.78 6.37 2.29
CA LEU A 172 -17.31 6.46 2.28
C LEU A 172 -16.63 5.17 1.84
N CYS A 173 -17.30 4.03 1.94
CA CYS A 173 -16.74 2.73 1.60
C CYS A 173 -16.61 2.55 0.08
N VAL A 174 -15.40 2.23 -0.40
CA VAL A 174 -15.12 1.97 -1.83
C VAL A 174 -15.50 0.55 -2.29
N GLY A 175 -15.95 -0.29 -1.36
CA GLY A 175 -16.44 -1.66 -1.64
C GLY A 175 -15.34 -2.65 -2.05
N ASP A 176 -15.62 -3.43 -3.10
CA ASP A 176 -14.76 -4.47 -3.69
C ASP A 176 -13.40 -3.95 -4.16
N ALA A 177 -13.27 -2.64 -4.38
CA ALA A 177 -11.98 -2.04 -4.75
C ALA A 177 -10.93 -2.08 -3.63
N CYS A 178 -11.29 -2.42 -2.38
CA CYS A 178 -10.35 -2.47 -1.26
C CYS A 178 -10.45 -3.75 -0.43
N THR A 179 -11.59 -4.00 0.23
CA THR A 179 -11.85 -5.19 1.07
C THR A 179 -10.85 -5.53 2.20
N ILE A 180 -9.86 -4.68 2.51
CA ILE A 180 -8.84 -4.98 3.53
C ILE A 180 -9.46 -5.25 4.93
N CYS A 181 -10.48 -4.49 5.32
CA CYS A 181 -11.17 -4.70 6.61
C CYS A 181 -11.82 -6.09 6.71
N GLN A 182 -12.38 -6.59 5.60
CA GLN A 182 -12.94 -7.94 5.50
C GLN A 182 -11.86 -9.01 5.65
N GLN A 183 -10.69 -8.81 5.04
CA GLN A 183 -9.58 -9.78 5.11
C GLN A 183 -8.94 -9.89 6.49
N LEU A 184 -8.95 -8.80 7.26
CA LEU A 184 -8.28 -8.75 8.57
C LEU A 184 -9.21 -9.08 9.75
N CYS A 185 -10.52 -9.09 9.56
CA CYS A 185 -11.47 -9.37 10.64
C CYS A 185 -11.31 -10.83 11.15
N PRO A 186 -10.84 -11.05 12.40
CA PRO A 186 -10.62 -12.40 12.92
C PRO A 186 -11.91 -13.21 13.06
N ARG A 187 -13.03 -12.50 13.30
CA ARG A 187 -14.37 -13.07 13.45
C ARG A 187 -15.09 -13.31 12.13
N GLN A 188 -14.50 -12.88 11.00
CA GLN A 188 -15.16 -12.86 9.70
C GLN A 188 -16.52 -12.15 9.72
N ALA A 189 -16.65 -11.13 10.60
CA ALA A 189 -17.86 -10.36 10.80
C ALA A 189 -18.06 -9.23 9.77
N ILE A 190 -17.14 -9.07 8.82
CA ILE A 190 -17.20 -8.01 7.80
C ILE A 190 -17.38 -8.66 6.44
N GLY A 191 -18.35 -8.18 5.66
CA GLY A 191 -18.69 -8.73 4.34
C GLY A 191 -19.51 -7.77 3.50
N PRO A 192 -19.92 -8.18 2.28
CA PRO A 192 -20.79 -7.37 1.42
C PRO A 192 -22.11 -7.04 2.14
N GLN A 193 -22.58 -5.79 2.02
CA GLN A 193 -23.76 -5.32 2.73
C GLN A 193 -25.01 -6.16 2.44
N SER A 194 -25.25 -6.54 1.17
CA SER A 194 -26.39 -7.36 0.77
C SER A 194 -26.41 -8.72 1.48
N LYS A 195 -25.23 -9.31 1.70
CA LYS A 195 -25.10 -10.59 2.37
C LYS A 195 -25.45 -10.48 3.86
N ILE A 196 -24.97 -9.44 4.53
CA ILE A 196 -25.22 -9.23 5.97
C ILE A 196 -26.71 -8.92 6.21
N MET A 197 -27.32 -8.05 5.40
CA MET A 197 -28.74 -7.71 5.53
C MET A 197 -29.67 -8.91 5.25
N ALA A 198 -29.26 -9.84 4.38
CA ALA A 198 -30.00 -11.07 4.11
C ALA A 198 -29.91 -12.09 5.26
N GLU A 199 -28.84 -12.05 6.07
CA GLU A 199 -28.66 -12.88 7.26
C GLU A 199 -29.50 -12.34 8.43
N GLU A 200 -29.62 -11.01 8.59
CA GLU A 200 -30.44 -10.36 9.63
C GLU A 200 -31.96 -10.49 9.41
N SER A 201 -32.40 -10.80 8.18
CA SER A 201 -33.83 -10.93 7.83
C SER A 201 -34.39 -12.35 8.03
N LYS A 202 -33.59 -13.28 8.57
CA LYS A 202 -33.98 -14.67 8.86
C LYS A 202 -34.05 -14.92 10.36
#